data_AF-A0A4U3ADF9-F1
#
_entry.id   AF-A0A4U3ADF9-F1
#
_cell.length_a   1.000
_cell.length_b   1.000
_cell.length_c   1.000
_cell.angle_alpha   90.00
_cell.angle_beta   90.00
_cell.angle_gamma   90.00
#
_symmetry.space_group_name_H-M   'P 1'
#
loop_
_entity.id
_entity.type
_entity.pdbx_description
1 polymer ?
#
loop_
_entity_poly.entity_id
_entity_poly.type
_entity_poly.pdbx_seq_one_letter_code
_entity_poly.pdbx_strand_id
1 'polypeptide(L)' 'MKIEHVAIWVNDLEGMRDFYKQYFNGEANELYHNPKKQFESY' A
#
# COMPACT_ATOMS: atom_id res chain seq x y z
N MET A 1 19.55 -6.71 12.98
CA MET A 1 18.10 -6.44 13.03
C MET A 1 17.70 -5.94 11.65
N LYS A 2 16.74 -6.58 10.97
CA LYS A 2 16.27 -6.22 9.62
C LYS A 2 14.75 -6.06 9.67
N ILE A 3 14.24 -4.98 9.11
CA ILE A 3 12.80 -4.75 8.98
C ILE A 3 12.39 -5.33 7.62
N GLU A 4 11.48 -6.30 7.62
CA GLU A 4 10.98 -6.93 6.40
C GLU A 4 9.84 -6.12 5.76
N HIS A 5 8.98 -5.50 6.56
CA HIS A 5 7.81 -4.75 6.08
C HIS A 5 7.32 -3.72 7.11
N VAL A 6 6.67 -2.65 6.63
CA VAL A 6 5.97 -1.64 7.43
C VAL A 6 4.62 -1.36 6.78
N ALA A 7 3.55 -1.35 7.58
CA ALA A 7 2.20 -1.00 7.14
C ALA A 7 1.86 0.43 7.59
N ILE A 8 1.19 1.19 6.72
CA ILE A 8 0.77 2.57 6.98
C ILE A 8 -0.70 2.71 6.59
N TRP A 9 -1.53 3.22 7.49
CA TRP A 9 -2.93 3.53 7.19
C TRP A 9 -3.03 4.86 6.45
N VAL A 10 -3.83 4.86 5.39
CA VAL A 10 -4.00 6.00 4.49
C VAL A 10 -5.47 6.18 4.18
N ASN A 11 -5.90 7.43 3.97
CA ASN A 11 -7.28 7.73 3.60
C ASN A 11 -7.55 7.50 2.10
N ASP A 12 -6.51 7.59 1.27
CA ASP A 12 -6.56 7.39 -0.18
C ASP A 12 -5.46 6.40 -0.59
N LEU A 13 -5.86 5.15 -0.84
CA LEU A 13 -4.96 4.05 -1.15
C LEU A 13 -4.33 4.18 -2.54
N GLU A 14 -5.11 4.62 -3.53
CA GLU A 14 -4.65 4.83 -4.90
C GLU A 14 -3.66 6.00 -4.97
N GLY A 15 -4.00 7.12 -4.33
CA GLY A 15 -3.13 8.29 -4.27
C GLY A 15 -1.79 7.98 -3.62
N MET A 16 -1.78 7.18 -2.54
CA MET A 16 -0.51 6.79 -1.89
C MET A 16 0.29 5.79 -2.70
N ARG A 17 -0.35 4.85 -3.40
CA ARG A 17 0.33 3.97 -4.35
C ARG A 17 1.08 4.80 -5.40
N ASP A 18 0.39 5.75 -6.02
CA ASP A 18 0.97 6.55 -7.10
C ASP A 18 2.06 7.50 -6.58
N PHE A 19 1.88 8.06 -5.39
CA PHE A 19 2.92 8.84 -4.71
C PHE A 19 4.21 8.04 -4.49
N TYR A 20 4.12 6.82 -3.94
CA TYR A 20 5.30 5.99 -3.72
C TYR A 20 5.94 5.54 -5.03
N LYS A 21 5.15 5.23 -6.06
CA LYS A 21 5.66 4.91 -7.41
C LYS A 21 6.39 6.10 -8.04
N GLN A 22 5.82 7.30 -7.94
CA GLN A 22 6.35 8.49 -8.60
C GLN A 22 7.60 9.05 -7.90
N TYR A 23 7.58 9.16 -6.58
CA TYR A 23 8.61 9.88 -5.84
C TYR A 23 9.70 8.97 -5.25
N PHE A 24 9.41 7.68 -5.07
CA PHE A 24 10.33 6.73 -4.44
C PHE A 24 10.69 5.55 -5.34
N ASN A 25 10.22 5.55 -6.60
CA ASN A 25 10.32 4.41 -7.52
C ASN A 25 9.82 3.10 -6.87
N GLY A 26 8.84 3.20 -5.96
CA GLY A 26 8.24 2.04 -5.31
C GLY A 26 7.49 1.19 -6.33
N GLU A 27 7.48 -0.13 -6.12
CA GLU A 27 6.64 -1.05 -6.88
C GLU A 27 5.45 -1.45 -6.01
N ALA A 28 4.26 -1.33 -6.57
CA ALA A 28 3.02 -1.76 -5.91
C ALA A 28 2.67 -3.18 -6.35
N ASN A 29 2.27 -4.02 -5.41
CA ASN A 29 1.78 -5.36 -5.72
C ASN A 29 0.34 -5.31 -6.26
N GLU A 30 -0.24 -6.49 -6.49
CA GLU A 30 -1.67 -6.60 -6.79
C GLU A 30 -2.50 -6.14 -5.58
N LEU A 31 -3.59 -5.41 -5.86
CA LEU A 31 -4.51 -4.96 -4.82
C LEU A 31 -5.09 -6.17 -4.08
N TYR A 32 -4.80 -6.25 -2.78
CA TYR A 32 -5.51 -7.16 -1.90
C TYR A 32 -6.80 -6.49 -1.43
N HIS A 33 -7.95 -7.14 -1.61
CA HIS A 33 -9.23 -6.67 -1.12
C HIS A 33 -9.92 -7.77 -0.29
N ASN A 34 -10.21 -7.44 0.97
CA ASN A 34 -11.01 -8.25 1.88
C ASN A 34 -12.37 -7.58 2.17
N PRO A 35 -13.42 -7.90 1.39
CA PRO A 35 -14.73 -7.24 1.53
C PRO A 35 -15.40 -7.54 2.87
N LYS A 36 -15.14 -8.69 3.49
CA LYS A 36 -15.70 -9.03 4.81
C LYS A 36 -15.17 -8.14 5.92
N LYS A 37 -13.91 -7.69 5.78
CA LYS A 37 -13.24 -6.80 6.74
C LYS A 37 -13.22 -5.34 6.28
N GLN A 38 -13.77 -5.04 5.10
CA GLN A 38 -13.68 -3.72 4.45
C GLN A 38 -12.24 -3.19 4.43
N PHE A 39 -11.31 -4.06 4.03
CA PHE A 39 -9.88 -3.78 4.08
C PHE A 39 -9.24 -3.96 2.70
N GLU A 40 -8.38 -3.02 2.33
CA GLU A 40 -7.63 -3.01 1.09
C GLU A 40 -6.16 -2.61 1.33
N SER A 41 -5.22 -3.22 0.60
CA SER A 41 -3.78 -2.93 0.72
C SER A 41 -2.98 -3.31 -0.53
N TYR A 42 -1.80 -2.70 -0.66
CA TYR A 42 -0.78 -2.96 -1.69
C TYR A 42 0.51 -3.54 -1.09
#